data_AF-A0A4Z1L509-F1
#
_entry.id   AF-A0A4Z1L509-F1
#
_cell.length_a   1.000
_cell.length_b   1.000
_cell.length_c   1.000
_cell.angle_alpha   90.00
_cell.angle_beta   90.00
_cell.angle_gamma   90.00
#
_symmetry.space_group_name_H-M   'P 1'
#
loop_
_entity.id
_entity.type
_entity.pdbx_description
1 polymer ?
#
loop_
_entity_poly.entity_id
_entity_poly.type
_entity_poly.pdbx_seq_one_letter_code
_entity_poly.pdbx_strand_id
1 'polypeptide(L)'
;MSSLNPCAPVFIPSPRPLPPIPHYLAAVNAAGYAFVAAYPRHPLADFAAEEVRTAVDERALLLHQKEELREKMLVFHLNKFLLGTEEERRVVKSKEWFKKQEVSIVLEYKTTCAKLGQRPEVGHWFF
;
A
#
# COMPACT_ATOMS: atom_id res chain seq x y z
N MET A 1 -11.71 33.81 41.66
CA MET A 1 -10.57 32.87 41.67
C MET A 1 -11.00 31.62 40.92
N SER A 2 -10.15 31.15 40.03
CA SER A 2 -10.48 30.36 38.84
C SER A 2 -11.02 28.96 39.13
N SER A 3 -12.11 28.61 38.44
CA SER A 3 -12.67 27.27 38.32
C SER A 3 -11.72 26.36 37.52
N LEU A 4 -11.29 25.25 38.11
CA LEU A 4 -10.58 24.17 37.44
C LEU A 4 -11.61 23.32 36.67
N ASN A 5 -11.70 23.49 35.36
CA ASN A 5 -12.36 22.51 34.50
C ASN A 5 -11.48 21.26 34.42
N PRO A 6 -11.93 20.07 34.86
CA PRO A 6 -11.20 18.84 34.60
C PRO A 6 -11.31 18.54 33.10
N CYS A 7 -10.16 18.46 32.43
CA CYS A 7 -10.05 18.05 31.03
C CYS A 7 -10.84 16.75 30.80
N ALA A 8 -11.79 16.80 29.85
CA ALA A 8 -12.44 15.61 29.34
C ALA A 8 -11.36 14.62 28.83
N PRO A 9 -11.53 13.31 29.08
CA PRO A 9 -10.58 12.32 28.58
C PRO A 9 -10.60 12.34 27.05
N VAL A 10 -9.47 12.70 26.45
CA VAL A 10 -9.26 12.56 25.02
C VAL A 10 -9.31 11.07 24.70
N PHE A 11 -10.40 10.62 24.09
CA PHE A 11 -10.49 9.29 23.51
C PHE A 11 -9.44 9.20 22.40
N ILE A 12 -8.27 8.63 22.72
CA ILE A 12 -7.29 8.22 21.72
C ILE A 12 -7.83 6.91 21.13
N PRO A 13 -8.34 6.89 19.89
CA PRO A 13 -8.80 5.64 19.30
C PRO A 13 -7.61 4.70 19.23
N SER A 14 -7.73 3.54 19.87
CA SER A 14 -6.75 2.46 19.79
C SER A 14 -6.42 2.20 18.32
N PRO A 15 -5.13 2.02 17.95
CA PRO A 15 -4.76 1.66 16.59
C PRO A 15 -5.56 0.44 16.18
N ARG A 16 -6.36 0.56 15.12
CA ARG A 16 -7.08 -0.60 14.58
C ARG A 16 -6.04 -1.66 14.20
N PRO A 17 -6.27 -2.94 14.52
CA PRO A 17 -5.34 -4.00 14.15
C PRO A 17 -5.05 -3.92 12.66
N LEU A 18 -3.78 -4.03 12.30
CA LEU A 18 -3.40 -4.18 10.90
C LEU A 18 -4.17 -5.37 10.32
N PRO A 19 -4.68 -5.28 9.09
CA PRO A 19 -5.31 -6.43 8.46
C PRO A 19 -4.29 -7.58 8.46
N PRO A 20 -4.72 -8.82 8.74
CA PRO A 20 -3.83 -9.96 8.69
C PRO A 20 -3.20 -10.02 7.31
N ILE A 21 -1.87 -10.09 7.28
CA ILE A 21 -1.12 -10.41 6.07
C ILE A 21 -1.77 -11.68 5.48
N PRO A 22 -2.07 -11.74 4.18
CA PRO A 22 -2.61 -12.96 3.59
C PRO A 22 -1.66 -14.12 3.90
N HIS A 23 -2.06 -14.98 4.83
CA HIS A 23 -1.18 -15.96 5.46
C HIS A 23 -0.52 -16.90 4.45
N TYR A 24 -1.12 -17.11 3.28
CA TYR A 24 -0.63 -18.05 2.29
C TYR A 24 0.68 -17.60 1.62
N LEU A 25 0.89 -16.31 1.32
CA LEU A 25 2.13 -15.86 0.66
C LEU A 25 3.31 -15.71 1.63
N ALA A 26 3.05 -15.22 2.84
CA ALA A 26 4.08 -15.10 3.86
C ALA A 26 4.50 -16.47 4.44
N ALA A 27 3.55 -17.41 4.57
CA ALA A 27 3.83 -18.75 5.07
C ALA A 27 4.56 -19.63 4.05
N VAL A 28 4.26 -19.50 2.74
CA VAL A 28 4.96 -20.27 1.68
C VAL A 28 6.42 -19.82 1.57
N ASN A 29 6.70 -18.51 1.61
CA ASN A 29 8.07 -18.01 1.57
C ASN A 29 8.87 -18.40 2.83
N ALA A 30 8.27 -18.28 4.02
CA ALA A 30 8.93 -18.66 5.26
C ALA A 30 9.15 -20.19 5.37
N ALA A 31 8.18 -21.00 4.94
CA ALA A 31 8.28 -22.46 4.93
C ALA A 31 9.28 -22.95 3.87
N GLY A 32 9.32 -22.32 2.69
CA GLY A 32 10.30 -22.62 1.65
C GLY A 32 11.73 -22.30 2.10
N TYR A 33 11.96 -21.10 2.64
CA TYR A 33 13.27 -20.75 3.22
C TYR A 33 13.66 -21.68 4.38
N ALA A 34 12.73 -22.02 5.27
CA ALA A 34 12.98 -22.94 6.37
C ALA A 34 13.30 -24.35 5.87
N PHE A 35 12.63 -24.84 4.83
CA PHE A 35 12.88 -26.15 4.23
C PHE A 35 14.26 -26.22 3.57
N VAL A 36 14.63 -25.21 2.77
CA VAL A 36 15.96 -25.12 2.13
C VAL A 36 17.07 -25.06 3.18
N ALA A 37 16.87 -24.30 4.25
CA ALA A 37 17.84 -24.19 5.34
C ALA A 37 17.96 -25.48 6.17
N ALA A 38 16.84 -26.17 6.44
CA ALA A 38 16.82 -27.41 7.22
C ALA A 38 17.33 -28.62 6.43
N TYR A 39 17.10 -28.65 5.11
CA TYR A 39 17.41 -29.80 4.27
C TYR A 39 18.14 -29.40 2.97
N PRO A 40 19.37 -28.85 3.05
CA PRO A 40 20.07 -28.28 1.90
C PRO A 40 20.52 -29.31 0.85
N ARG A 41 20.48 -30.61 1.17
CA ARG A 41 20.81 -31.71 0.24
C ARG A 41 19.58 -32.48 -0.25
N HIS A 42 18.39 -32.00 0.05
CA HIS A 42 17.15 -32.66 -0.38
C HIS A 42 16.96 -32.48 -1.89
N PRO A 43 16.52 -33.51 -2.64
CA PRO A 43 16.30 -33.39 -4.09
C PRO A 43 15.31 -32.30 -4.52
N LEU A 44 14.47 -31.85 -3.58
CA LEU A 44 13.51 -30.76 -3.79
C LEU A 44 13.99 -29.40 -3.25
N ALA A 45 15.19 -29.31 -2.68
CA ALA A 45 15.71 -28.07 -2.11
C ALA A 45 15.92 -27.00 -3.20
N ASP A 46 16.44 -27.40 -4.35
CA ASP A 46 16.64 -26.49 -5.49
C ASP A 46 15.30 -25.96 -6.02
N PHE A 47 14.29 -26.83 -6.16
CA PHE A 47 12.94 -26.45 -6.55
C PHE A 47 12.32 -25.47 -5.54
N ALA A 48 12.41 -25.78 -4.25
CA ALA A 48 11.90 -24.89 -3.20
C ALA A 48 12.62 -23.54 -3.18
N ALA A 49 13.93 -23.51 -3.45
CA ALA A 49 14.69 -22.27 -3.54
C ALA A 49 14.27 -21.41 -4.75
N GLU A 50 13.99 -22.02 -5.89
CA GLU A 50 13.54 -21.34 -7.10
C GLU A 50 12.13 -20.75 -6.94
N GLU A 51 11.20 -21.48 -6.34
CA GLU A 51 9.85 -21.00 -6.01
C GLU A 51 9.91 -19.79 -5.07
N VAL A 52 10.75 -19.88 -4.03
CA VAL A 52 10.96 -18.78 -3.09
C VAL A 52 11.56 -17.54 -3.78
N ARG A 53 12.57 -17.73 -4.63
CA ARG A 53 13.18 -16.62 -5.39
C ARG A 53 12.16 -15.94 -6.30
N THR A 54 11.37 -16.74 -7.03
CA THR A 54 10.33 -16.24 -7.93
C THR A 54 9.29 -15.41 -7.18
N ALA A 55 8.82 -15.91 -6.04
CA ALA A 55 7.87 -15.19 -5.19
C ALA A 55 8.45 -13.89 -4.61
N VAL A 56 9.75 -13.86 -4.30
CA VAL A 56 10.46 -12.64 -3.86
C VAL A 56 10.55 -11.63 -5.00
N ASP A 57 10.94 -12.07 -6.20
CA ASP A 57 11.08 -11.22 -7.39
C ASP A 57 9.74 -10.64 -7.83
N GLU A 58 8.66 -11.45 -7.85
CA GLU A 58 7.30 -10.98 -8.13
C GLU A 58 6.85 -9.92 -7.11
N ARG A 59 7.14 -10.13 -5.82
CA ARG A 59 6.81 -9.15 -4.79
C ARG A 59 7.63 -7.88 -4.93
N ALA A 60 8.91 -7.97 -5.28
CA ALA A 60 9.76 -6.80 -5.53
C ALA A 60 9.24 -5.99 -6.73
N LEU A 61 8.83 -6.66 -7.81
CA LEU A 61 8.21 -6.04 -8.97
C LEU A 61 6.91 -5.30 -8.59
N LEU A 62 6.03 -5.92 -7.81
CA LEU A 62 4.80 -5.28 -7.35
C LEU A 62 5.07 -4.06 -6.45
N LEU A 63 6.10 -4.11 -5.61
CA LEU A 63 6.52 -2.94 -4.82
C LEU A 63 7.01 -1.80 -5.71
N HIS A 64 7.84 -2.10 -6.71
CA HIS A 64 8.33 -1.10 -7.65
C HIS A 64 7.18 -0.47 -8.45
N GLN A 65 6.27 -1.29 -8.99
CA GLN A 65 5.07 -0.81 -9.69
C GLN A 65 4.19 0.06 -8.78
N LYS A 66 4.05 -0.29 -7.50
CA LYS A 66 3.32 0.52 -6.52
C LYS A 66 3.95 1.91 -6.37
N GLU A 67 5.27 2.00 -6.31
CA GLU A 67 6.00 3.28 -6.21
C GLU A 67 5.87 4.12 -7.47
N GLU A 68 5.98 3.53 -8.66
CA GLU A 68 5.75 4.25 -9.91
C GLU A 68 4.33 4.82 -10.00
N LEU A 69 3.32 4.01 -9.65
CA LEU A 69 1.93 4.46 -9.65
C LEU A 69 1.71 5.61 -8.68
N ARG A 70 2.37 5.56 -7.51
CA ARG A 70 2.36 6.65 -6.54
C ARG A 70 2.95 7.93 -7.13
N GLU A 71 4.11 7.84 -7.76
CA GLU A 71 4.77 8.99 -8.37
C GLU A 71 3.92 9.59 -9.49
N LYS A 72 3.40 8.76 -10.39
CA LYS A 72 2.49 9.18 -11.48
C LYS A 72 1.27 9.92 -10.94
N MET A 73 0.65 9.41 -9.87
CA MET A 73 -0.48 10.09 -9.21
C MET A 73 -0.09 11.45 -8.63
N LEU A 74 1.05 11.52 -7.96
CA LEU A 74 1.54 12.76 -7.33
C LEU A 74 1.88 13.82 -8.38
N VAL A 75 2.64 13.46 -9.42
CA VAL A 75 3.01 14.35 -10.53
C VAL A 75 1.76 14.86 -11.24
N PHE A 76 0.80 13.98 -11.53
CA PHE A 76 -0.45 14.38 -12.16
C PHE A 76 -1.21 15.41 -11.29
N HIS A 77 -1.28 15.17 -9.98
CA HIS A 77 -1.96 16.07 -9.04
C HIS A 77 -1.24 17.42 -8.93
N LEU A 78 0.08 17.42 -8.81
CA LEU A 78 0.91 18.63 -8.77
C LEU A 78 0.77 19.44 -10.05
N ASN A 79 0.80 18.80 -11.22
CA ASN A 79 0.61 19.47 -12.51
C ASN A 79 -0.76 20.15 -12.57
N LYS A 80 -1.83 19.45 -12.19
CA LYS A 80 -3.18 20.03 -12.14
C LYS A 80 -3.30 21.16 -11.11
N PHE A 81 -2.62 21.06 -9.98
CA PHE A 81 -2.67 22.07 -8.92
C PHE A 81 -1.88 23.35 -9.28
N LEU A 82 -0.68 23.20 -9.84
CA LEU A 82 0.22 24.32 -10.16
C LEU A 82 -0.11 24.95 -11.52
N LEU A 83 -0.36 24.12 -12.54
CA LEU A 83 -0.48 24.53 -13.93
C LEU A 83 -1.92 24.51 -14.46
N GLY A 84 -2.86 23.94 -13.70
CA GLY A 84 -4.26 23.89 -14.09
C GLY A 84 -4.97 25.24 -13.98
N THR A 85 -6.09 25.37 -14.70
CA THR A 85 -6.98 26.53 -14.62
C THR A 85 -7.57 26.67 -13.22
N GLU A 86 -8.12 27.85 -12.88
CA GLU A 86 -8.71 28.07 -11.54
C GLU A 86 -9.83 27.06 -11.23
N GLU A 87 -10.57 26.63 -12.25
CA GLU A 87 -11.61 25.61 -12.18
C GLU A 87 -11.01 24.21 -11.95
N GLU A 88 -9.94 23.86 -12.65
CA GLU A 88 -9.21 22.61 -12.41
C GLU A 88 -8.61 22.55 -11.00
N ARG A 89 -8.05 23.66 -10.50
CA ARG A 89 -7.53 23.76 -9.13
C ARG A 89 -8.62 23.57 -8.07
N ARG A 90 -9.85 24.06 -8.32
CA ARG A 90 -11.01 23.81 -7.44
C ARG A 90 -11.46 22.35 -7.51
N VAL A 91 -11.41 21.74 -8.69
CA VAL A 91 -11.74 20.32 -8.90
C VAL A 91 -10.72 19.40 -8.20
N VAL A 92 -9.43 19.73 -8.21
CA VAL A 92 -8.34 19.06 -7.43
C VAL A 92 -8.62 18.98 -5.94
N LYS A 93 -9.31 19.98 -5.38
CA LYS A 93 -9.71 20.01 -3.97
C LYS A 93 -11.05 19.30 -3.71
N SER A 94 -11.75 18.87 -4.75
CA SER A 94 -13.07 18.24 -4.63
C SER A 94 -12.96 16.73 -4.44
N LYS A 95 -13.74 16.18 -3.51
CA LYS A 95 -13.88 14.72 -3.32
C LYS A 95 -14.40 14.00 -4.58
N GLU A 96 -15.11 14.71 -5.45
CA GLU A 96 -15.65 14.14 -6.69
C GLU A 96 -14.58 13.91 -7.75
N TRP A 97 -13.49 14.68 -7.74
CA TRP A 97 -12.37 14.41 -8.63
C TRP A 97 -11.64 13.12 -8.24
N PHE A 98 -11.43 12.88 -6.94
CA PHE A 98 -10.90 11.58 -6.49
C PHE A 98 -11.71 10.39 -6.97
N LYS A 99 -13.05 10.54 -7.02
CA LYS A 99 -13.94 9.51 -7.56
C LYS A 99 -13.84 9.39 -9.09
N LYS A 100 -13.70 10.50 -9.82
CA LYS A 100 -13.54 10.48 -11.28
C LYS A 100 -12.15 9.99 -11.75
N GLN A 101 -11.12 10.07 -10.90
CA GLN A 101 -9.81 9.44 -11.16
C GLN A 101 -9.80 7.92 -10.99
N GLU A 102 -10.88 7.31 -10.50
CA GLU A 102 -10.95 5.87 -10.27
C GLU A 102 -10.79 5.00 -11.52
N VAL A 103 -10.69 5.56 -12.73
CA VAL A 103 -10.87 4.74 -13.93
C VAL A 103 -9.59 4.01 -14.39
N SER A 104 -8.38 4.38 -13.94
CA SER A 104 -7.19 3.57 -14.30
C SER A 104 -6.09 3.56 -13.24
N ILE A 105 -5.34 4.66 -13.05
CA ILE A 105 -4.13 4.64 -12.20
C ILE A 105 -4.45 4.36 -10.72
N VAL A 106 -5.53 4.96 -10.19
CA VAL A 106 -5.95 4.73 -8.80
C VAL A 106 -6.43 3.30 -8.60
N LEU A 107 -7.14 2.74 -9.59
CA LEU A 107 -7.62 1.35 -9.56
C LEU A 107 -6.45 0.36 -9.63
N GLU A 108 -5.48 0.64 -10.49
CA GLU A 108 -4.25 -0.14 -10.61
C GLU A 108 -3.44 -0.09 -9.31
N TYR A 109 -3.30 1.09 -8.69
CA TYR A 109 -2.64 1.25 -7.39
C TYR A 109 -3.34 0.45 -6.29
N LYS A 110 -4.68 0.53 -6.20
CA LYS A 110 -5.49 -0.26 -5.26
C LYS A 110 -5.30 -1.76 -5.48
N THR A 111 -5.25 -2.19 -6.75
CA THR A 111 -5.08 -3.60 -7.13
C THR A 111 -3.69 -4.12 -6.74
N THR A 112 -2.63 -3.35 -7.01
CA THR A 112 -1.25 -3.67 -6.61
C THR A 112 -1.12 -3.71 -5.08
N CYS A 113 -1.74 -2.77 -4.36
CA CYS A 113 -1.80 -2.81 -2.90
C CYS A 113 -2.50 -4.08 -2.39
N ALA A 114 -3.62 -4.48 -2.99
CA ALA A 114 -4.34 -5.70 -2.61
C ALA A 114 -3.48 -6.96 -2.85
N LYS A 115 -2.76 -7.05 -3.97
CA LYS A 115 -1.81 -8.15 -4.25
C LYS A 115 -0.67 -8.21 -3.22
N LEU A 116 -0.23 -7.05 -2.72
CA LEU A 116 0.78 -6.95 -1.67
C LEU A 116 0.22 -7.18 -0.25
N GLY A 117 -1.10 -7.34 -0.09
CA GLY A 117 -1.75 -7.40 1.23
C GLY A 117 -1.70 -6.09 2.00
N GLN A 118 -1.55 -4.95 1.32
CA GLN A 118 -1.40 -3.62 1.91
C GLN A 118 -2.67 -2.79 1.75
N ARG A 119 -2.91 -1.87 2.68
CA ARG A 119 -4.00 -0.91 2.57
C ARG A 119 -3.58 0.25 1.63
N PRO A 120 -4.40 0.62 0.65
CA PRO A 120 -4.09 1.76 -0.22
C PRO A 120 -4.17 3.08 0.55
N GLU A 121 -3.09 3.86 0.53
CA GLU A 121 -2.95 5.16 1.22
C GLU A 121 -3.46 6.36 0.40
N VAL A 122 -4.44 6.14 -0.48
CA VAL A 122 -4.94 7.17 -1.41
C VAL A 122 -5.44 8.40 -0.65
N GLY A 123 -6.10 8.24 0.50
CA GLY A 123 -6.66 9.36 1.26
C GLY A 123 -5.63 10.28 1.94
N HIS A 124 -4.41 9.82 2.20
CA HIS A 124 -3.39 10.63 2.90
C HIS A 124 -2.59 11.55 1.99
N TRP A 125 -2.68 11.37 0.68
CA TRP A 125 -1.82 12.08 -0.26
C TRP A 125 -2.47 13.36 -0.80
N PHE A 126 -3.73 13.61 -0.44
CA PHE A 126 -4.56 14.63 -1.08
C PHE A 126 -5.41 15.46 -0.12
N PHE A 127 -5.32 15.20 1.19
CA PHE A 127 -6.02 15.94 2.24
C PHE A 127 -5.04 16.33 3.35
#